data_AF-A0A9E0UEQ7-F1
#
_entry.id   AF-A0A9E0UEQ7-F1
#
_cell.length_a   1.000
_cell.length_b   1.000
_cell.length_c   1.000
_cell.angle_alpha   90.00
_cell.angle_beta   90.00
_cell.angle_gamma   90.00
#
_symmetry.space_group_name_H-M   'P 1'
#
loop_
_entity.id
_entity.type
_entity.pdbx_description
1 polymer ?
#
loop_
_entity_poly.entity_id
_entity_poly.type
_entity_poly.pdbx_seq_one_letter_code
_entity_poly.pdbx_strand_id
1 'polypeptide(L)'
;MNGLLIYLLKASAVTALLYACYFLLMKKETCFGLNRAILLLIAVCAFVVPLLPSPVPVPTTAHSPVAVATSEVGREPDAERKPEVFVAGETNDSPHGISERPAPGLSWAGLLLLAYSVGVLFLLVKMFREAIVTIRLILGRKTLKHGKCRLIVVPDDTTACSLGRYVVISQRDFEYNSHEILTHEDAHRRFGHLFDSLFLNLCQVVLWFDPFIWLIRRDMREIHEFQADRYVLGQGIERRSYQMLVIRKCVGEKLFAQATGFHGDCSVKRRIRMMGRVRSRSGWKALAYVPLLFVTALAFGRPVGTDGLHSGTSPFVRGENRIPKDWFAAGTRVEAYRIGIDPDETKDGKPTVAIRRDTDVPGDGFGTLMQQCLPSEYAGKRVRMSGYMKSQDVAGWAGFWFRIDGQGARPLAFDNMHGRAVRGTTGWKKYEIVLDVPQQATNLAYGALLDGTGEI
;
A
#
# COMPACT_ATOMS: atom_id res chain seq x y z
N MET A 1 12.53 -1.96 4.40
CA MET A 1 11.99 -3.08 5.22
C MET A 1 10.69 -2.71 5.93
N ASN A 2 10.60 -1.57 6.63
CA ASN A 2 9.35 -1.13 7.31
C ASN A 2 8.15 -0.93 6.36
N GLY A 3 8.38 -0.50 5.10
CA GLY A 3 7.31 -0.24 4.14
C GLY A 3 6.44 -1.45 3.80
N LEU A 4 7.02 -2.66 3.71
CA LEU A 4 6.25 -3.89 3.43
C LEU A 4 5.33 -4.25 4.60
N LEU A 5 5.83 -4.16 5.84
CA LEU A 5 5.03 -4.45 7.03
C LEU A 5 3.87 -3.46 7.16
N ILE A 6 4.12 -2.16 6.96
CA ILE A 6 3.08 -1.13 6.96
C ILE A 6 2.04 -1.40 5.86
N TYR A 7 2.48 -1.78 4.66
CA TYR A 7 1.59 -2.13 3.57
C TYR A 7 0.69 -3.32 3.92
N LEU A 8 1.24 -4.40 4.48
CA LEU A 8 0.49 -5.59 4.87
C LEU A 8 -0.53 -5.30 5.99
N LEU A 9 -0.17 -4.44 6.94
CA LEU A 9 -1.10 -3.99 7.98
C LEU A 9 -2.24 -3.15 7.41
N LYS A 10 -1.95 -2.21 6.49
CA LYS A 10 -2.98 -1.45 5.77
C LYS A 10 -3.92 -2.36 4.98
N ALA A 11 -3.36 -3.34 4.25
CA ALA A 11 -4.13 -4.32 3.49
C ALA A 11 -5.07 -5.14 4.39
N SER A 12 -4.59 -5.56 5.57
CA SER A 12 -5.41 -6.30 6.53
C SER A 12 -6.53 -5.44 7.13
N ALA A 13 -6.24 -4.18 7.47
CA ALA A 13 -7.26 -3.25 7.98
C ALA A 13 -8.38 -3.00 6.95
N VAL A 14 -8.02 -2.82 5.67
CA VAL A 14 -8.99 -2.68 4.57
C VAL A 14 -9.83 -3.95 4.42
N THR A 15 -9.20 -5.12 4.43
CA THR A 15 -9.89 -6.42 4.32
C THR A 15 -10.89 -6.61 5.45
N ALA A 16 -10.48 -6.31 6.69
CA ALA A 16 -11.32 -6.41 7.88
C ALA A 16 -12.56 -5.52 7.79
N LEU A 17 -12.39 -4.24 7.45
CA LEU A 17 -13.49 -3.28 7.38
C LEU A 17 -14.51 -3.65 6.30
N LEU A 18 -14.04 -3.99 5.11
CA LEU A 18 -14.92 -4.37 4.01
C LEU A 18 -15.62 -5.71 4.28
N TYR A 19 -14.92 -6.69 4.87
CA TYR A 19 -15.53 -7.97 5.24
C TYR A 19 -16.57 -7.83 6.36
N ALA A 20 -16.35 -6.93 7.33
CA ALA A 20 -17.34 -6.64 8.36
C ALA A 20 -18.66 -6.14 7.74
N CYS A 21 -18.57 -5.24 6.75
CA CYS A 21 -19.74 -4.80 5.98
C CYS A 21 -20.43 -5.97 5.25
N TYR A 22 -19.65 -6.88 4.65
CA TYR A 22 -20.18 -8.09 4.00
C TYR A 22 -20.93 -8.98 4.99
N PHE A 23 -20.35 -9.21 6.15
CA PHE A 23 -20.92 -10.05 7.20
C PHE A 23 -22.29 -9.52 7.66
N LEU A 24 -22.42 -8.21 7.80
CA LEU A 24 -23.66 -7.57 8.28
C LEU A 24 -24.73 -7.50 7.20
N LEU A 25 -24.38 -7.07 5.98
CA LEU A 25 -25.36 -6.72 4.95
C LEU A 25 -25.66 -7.84 3.96
N MET A 26 -24.65 -8.62 3.57
CA MET A 26 -24.71 -9.47 2.38
C MET A 26 -24.70 -10.97 2.67
N LYS A 27 -24.05 -11.41 3.77
CA LYS A 27 -23.85 -12.84 4.07
C LYS A 27 -25.12 -13.70 4.10
N LYS A 28 -26.26 -13.12 4.48
CA LYS A 28 -27.56 -13.83 4.56
C LYS A 28 -28.38 -13.78 3.27
N GLU A 29 -27.94 -12.99 2.29
CA GLU A 29 -28.65 -12.75 1.04
C GLU A 29 -28.52 -13.94 0.06
N THR A 30 -29.56 -14.20 -0.71
CA THR A 30 -29.61 -15.31 -1.70
C THR A 30 -29.23 -14.86 -3.12
N CYS A 31 -28.74 -13.62 -3.28
CA CYS A 31 -28.16 -13.13 -4.52
C CYS A 31 -26.70 -13.57 -4.62
N PHE A 32 -26.47 -14.87 -4.84
CA PHE A 32 -25.16 -15.50 -4.75
C PHE A 32 -24.12 -14.91 -5.70
N GLY A 33 -24.52 -14.52 -6.92
CA GLY A 33 -23.61 -13.87 -7.88
C GLY A 33 -23.08 -12.52 -7.38
N LEU A 34 -23.92 -11.73 -6.70
CA LEU A 34 -23.52 -10.46 -6.12
C LEU A 34 -22.62 -10.68 -4.89
N ASN A 35 -22.97 -11.64 -4.02
CA ASN A 35 -22.12 -11.99 -2.87
C ASN A 35 -20.73 -12.46 -3.32
N ARG A 36 -20.66 -13.29 -4.37
CA ARG A 36 -19.41 -13.72 -5.01
C ARG A 36 -18.60 -12.52 -5.50
N ALA A 37 -19.23 -11.63 -6.27
CA ALA A 37 -18.56 -10.44 -6.82
C ALA A 37 -18.01 -9.52 -5.71
N ILE A 38 -18.77 -9.33 -4.62
CA ILE A 38 -18.34 -8.53 -3.48
C ILE A 38 -17.15 -9.18 -2.77
N LEU A 39 -17.17 -10.48 -2.49
CA LEU A 39 -16.02 -11.15 -1.86
C LEU A 39 -14.75 -11.06 -2.71
N LEU A 40 -14.87 -11.20 -4.04
CA LEU A 40 -13.75 -10.98 -4.96
C LEU A 40 -13.26 -9.53 -4.93
N LEU A 41 -14.18 -8.56 -4.94
CA LEU A 41 -13.87 -7.13 -4.85
C LEU A 41 -13.11 -6.82 -3.57
N ILE A 42 -13.54 -7.36 -2.42
CA ILE A 42 -12.86 -7.17 -1.13
C ILE A 42 -11.41 -7.67 -1.21
N ALA A 43 -11.21 -8.89 -1.75
CA ALA A 43 -9.88 -9.46 -1.90
C ALA A 43 -8.99 -8.65 -2.85
N VAL A 44 -9.53 -8.06 -3.93
CA VAL A 44 -8.78 -7.15 -4.81
C VAL A 44 -8.46 -5.83 -4.10
N CYS A 45 -9.45 -5.21 -3.44
CA CYS A 45 -9.30 -3.94 -2.74
C CYS A 45 -8.27 -4.00 -1.61
N ALA A 46 -8.12 -5.16 -0.95
CA ALA A 46 -7.06 -5.40 0.04
C ALA A 46 -5.67 -5.01 -0.48
N PHE A 47 -5.37 -5.32 -1.74
CA PHE A 47 -4.08 -5.02 -2.36
C PHE A 47 -4.06 -3.67 -3.07
N VAL A 48 -5.17 -3.28 -3.71
CA VAL A 48 -5.23 -2.07 -4.53
C VAL A 48 -5.34 -0.81 -3.69
N VAL A 49 -6.20 -0.77 -2.67
CA VAL A 49 -6.48 0.44 -1.89
C VAL A 49 -5.22 1.01 -1.23
N PRO A 50 -4.34 0.21 -0.59
CA PRO A 50 -3.10 0.74 -0.01
C PRO A 50 -2.05 1.18 -1.04
N LEU A 51 -2.27 0.93 -2.34
CA LEU A 51 -1.42 1.40 -3.44
C LEU A 51 -1.96 2.70 -4.05
N LEU A 52 -3.27 2.96 -3.96
CA LEU A 52 -3.89 4.13 -4.53
C LEU A 52 -3.44 5.40 -3.79
N PRO A 53 -3.19 6.51 -4.51
CA PRO A 53 -3.01 7.81 -3.88
C PRO A 53 -4.28 8.19 -3.11
N SER A 54 -4.12 8.77 -1.91
CA SER A 54 -5.25 9.30 -1.16
C SER A 54 -5.94 10.39 -2.00
N PRO A 55 -7.27 10.30 -2.25
CA PRO A 55 -7.97 11.21 -3.16
C PRO A 55 -8.11 12.65 -2.62
N VAL A 56 -7.79 12.85 -1.34
CA VAL A 56 -7.66 14.17 -0.74
C VAL A 56 -6.21 14.32 -0.27
N PRO A 57 -5.57 15.48 -0.49
CA PRO A 57 -4.38 15.85 0.28
C PRO A 57 -4.81 15.89 1.74
N VAL A 58 -4.66 14.78 2.44
CA VAL A 58 -4.67 14.81 3.89
C VAL A 58 -3.48 15.70 4.22
N PRO A 59 -3.65 16.87 4.86
CA PRO A 59 -2.52 17.57 5.43
C PRO A 59 -1.93 16.56 6.39
N THR A 60 -0.86 15.91 5.93
CA THR A 60 0.05 15.28 6.85
C THR A 60 0.46 16.48 7.67
N THR A 61 -0.03 16.60 8.89
CA THR A 61 0.66 17.32 9.94
C THR A 61 1.98 16.59 10.05
N ALA A 62 2.85 16.91 9.10
CA ALA A 62 4.24 16.63 9.14
C ALA A 62 4.69 17.52 10.28
N HIS A 63 4.58 16.97 11.49
CA HIS A 63 5.65 17.10 12.45
C HIS A 63 6.89 16.43 11.83
N SER A 64 7.35 16.95 10.67
CA SER A 64 8.77 17.06 10.47
C SER A 64 9.17 18.01 11.59
N PRO A 65 10.00 17.60 12.55
CA PRO A 65 10.74 18.59 13.29
C PRO A 65 11.65 19.24 12.24
N VAL A 66 11.15 20.29 11.60
CA VAL A 66 12.01 21.43 11.35
C VAL A 66 12.47 21.75 12.75
N ALA A 67 13.72 21.40 13.06
CA ALA A 67 14.40 21.93 14.21
C ALA A 67 14.46 23.44 13.97
N VAL A 68 13.38 24.13 14.30
CA VAL A 68 13.44 25.50 14.75
C VAL A 68 14.29 25.39 15.99
N ALA A 69 15.59 25.63 15.82
CA ALA A 69 16.42 26.00 16.93
C ALA A 69 15.73 27.23 17.52
N THR A 70 14.96 27.02 18.57
CA THR A 70 14.42 28.08 19.40
C THR A 70 15.59 28.95 19.77
N SER A 71 15.56 30.19 19.30
CA SER A 71 16.46 31.25 19.72
C SER A 71 16.47 31.29 21.24
N GLU A 72 17.56 30.83 21.85
CA GLU A 72 17.93 31.35 23.15
C GLU A 72 18.24 32.82 22.94
N VAL A 73 17.28 33.65 23.38
CA VAL A 73 17.46 35.08 23.58
C VAL A 73 18.50 35.23 24.68
N GLY A 74 19.77 35.22 24.26
CA GLY A 74 20.91 35.63 25.07
C GLY A 74 20.86 37.13 25.26
N ARG A 75 20.22 37.53 26.35
CA ARG A 75 20.30 38.87 26.92
C ARG A 75 21.67 38.98 27.61
N GLU A 76 22.56 39.79 27.05
CA GLU A 76 23.68 40.39 27.80
C GLU A 76 23.23 41.77 28.31
N PRO A 77 23.75 42.29 29.45
CA PRO A 77 25.20 42.49 29.61
C PRO A 77 25.79 42.28 31.03
N ASP A 78 27.13 42.33 31.03
CA ASP A 78 28.06 42.69 32.11
C ASP A 78 28.43 41.61 33.15
N ALA A 79 29.66 41.06 33.03
CA ALA A 79 30.79 41.46 33.88
C ALA A 79 32.05 40.60 33.64
N GLU A 80 33.19 41.29 33.62
CA GLU A 80 34.56 40.84 33.91
C GLU A 80 35.27 39.84 32.98
N ARG A 81 35.98 40.46 32.04
CA ARG A 81 37.17 39.96 31.37
C ARG A 81 38.33 39.71 32.36
N LYS A 82 38.84 38.48 32.42
CA LYS A 82 40.25 38.17 32.73
C LYS A 82 40.80 37.16 31.71
N PRO A 83 42.02 37.36 31.16
CA PRO A 83 42.62 36.41 30.25
C PRO A 83 43.53 35.45 31.02
N GLU A 84 43.26 34.15 31.00
CA GLU A 84 44.24 33.12 31.37
C GLU A 84 44.30 32.09 30.24
N VAL A 85 45.29 32.26 29.35
CA VAL A 85 46.57 31.55 29.33
C VAL A 85 46.42 30.15 28.71
N PHE A 86 46.92 30.09 27.48
CA PHE A 86 47.18 28.89 26.70
C PHE A 86 48.26 28.06 27.42
N VAL A 87 47.90 26.87 27.90
CA VAL A 87 48.86 25.85 28.33
C VAL A 87 48.61 24.59 27.52
N ALA A 88 49.55 24.31 26.62
CA ALA A 88 49.73 22.99 26.05
C ALA A 88 50.16 22.03 27.16
N GLY A 89 49.35 20.99 27.38
CA GLY A 89 49.67 19.90 28.30
C GLY A 89 49.27 18.58 27.64
N GLU A 90 50.27 17.89 27.08
CA GLU A 90 50.16 16.50 26.66
C GLU A 90 49.96 15.57 27.87
N THR A 91 49.48 14.37 27.55
CA THR A 91 49.36 13.15 28.37
C THR A 91 48.10 13.02 29.23
N ASN A 92 47.12 12.31 28.67
CA ASN A 92 46.61 11.10 29.30
C ASN A 92 46.11 10.15 28.22
N ASP A 93 46.91 9.10 28.00
CA ASP A 93 46.47 7.83 27.45
C ASP A 93 45.20 7.38 28.16
N SER A 94 44.12 7.25 27.41
CA SER A 94 43.01 6.36 27.72
C SER A 94 42.44 5.87 26.40
N PRO A 95 42.11 4.57 26.35
CA PRO A 95 42.39 3.75 25.19
C PRO A 95 41.44 4.06 24.04
N HIS A 96 41.99 4.01 22.82
CA HIS A 96 41.21 3.83 21.61
C HIS A 96 40.14 2.77 21.86
N GLY A 97 38.88 3.23 21.92
CA GLY A 97 37.71 2.38 21.88
C GLY A 97 37.69 1.66 20.53
N ILE A 98 38.41 0.55 20.44
CA ILE A 98 38.21 -0.45 19.42
C ILE A 98 36.80 -1.01 19.66
N SER A 99 35.89 -0.55 18.80
CA SER A 99 34.78 -1.29 18.23
C SER A 99 33.94 -2.14 19.17
N GLU A 100 32.67 -1.75 19.33
CA GLU A 100 31.60 -2.61 18.82
C GLU A 100 30.63 -1.76 17.99
N ARG A 101 30.71 -1.85 16.65
CA ARG A 101 29.45 -1.85 15.89
C ARG A 101 28.63 -2.92 16.61
N PRO A 102 27.38 -2.68 17.06
CA PRO A 102 26.55 -3.82 17.39
C PRO A 102 26.61 -4.70 16.15
N ALA A 103 27.11 -5.94 16.30
CA ALA A 103 26.94 -6.97 15.27
C ALA A 103 25.51 -6.80 14.76
N PRO A 104 25.22 -6.84 13.44
CA PRO A 104 23.89 -6.56 12.91
C PRO A 104 22.88 -7.46 13.62
N GLY A 105 22.38 -6.97 14.75
CA GLY A 105 21.52 -7.70 15.64
C GLY A 105 20.24 -7.84 14.86
N LEU A 106 19.65 -9.03 14.90
CA LEU A 106 18.45 -9.30 14.14
C LEU A 106 17.37 -8.33 14.62
N SER A 107 17.17 -7.22 13.90
CA SER A 107 16.17 -6.22 14.26
C SER A 107 14.80 -6.89 14.39
N TRP A 108 13.95 -6.42 15.31
CA TRP A 108 12.59 -6.94 15.45
C TRP A 108 11.83 -6.93 14.12
N ALA A 109 12.04 -5.91 13.28
CA ALA A 109 11.50 -5.86 11.92
C ALA A 109 12.05 -6.99 11.02
N GLY A 110 13.34 -7.31 11.12
CA GLY A 110 13.96 -8.44 10.43
C GLY A 110 13.42 -9.79 10.90
N LEU A 111 13.25 -9.98 12.22
CA LEU A 111 12.60 -11.17 12.80
C LEU A 111 11.16 -11.35 12.29
N LEU A 112 10.36 -10.29 12.29
CA LEU A 112 8.98 -10.32 11.78
C LEU A 112 8.93 -10.63 10.28
N LEU A 113 9.85 -10.06 9.49
CA LEU A 113 9.95 -10.36 8.05
C LEU A 113 10.39 -11.79 7.78
N LEU A 114 11.30 -12.33 8.60
CA LEU A 114 11.72 -13.73 8.52
C LEU A 114 10.53 -14.64 8.83
N ALA A 115 9.82 -14.41 9.94
CA ALA A 115 8.63 -15.16 10.32
C ALA A 115 7.54 -15.09 9.23
N TYR A 116 7.30 -13.90 8.67
CA TYR A 116 6.40 -13.70 7.54
C TYR A 116 6.80 -14.54 6.33
N SER A 117 8.08 -14.50 5.95
CA SER A 117 8.62 -15.21 4.78
C SER A 117 8.53 -16.73 4.93
N VAL A 118 8.76 -17.26 6.15
CA VAL A 118 8.58 -18.68 6.45
C VAL A 118 7.12 -19.11 6.25
N GLY A 119 6.16 -18.31 6.74
CA GLY A 119 4.73 -18.58 6.54
C GLY A 119 4.31 -18.58 5.06
N VAL A 120 4.81 -17.60 4.30
CA VAL A 120 4.61 -17.52 2.84
C VAL A 120 5.18 -18.76 2.14
N LEU A 121 6.43 -19.13 2.45
CA LEU A 121 7.08 -20.30 1.86
C LEU A 121 6.31 -21.59 2.15
N PHE A 122 5.89 -21.79 3.40
CA PHE A 122 5.11 -22.97 3.81
C PHE A 122 3.81 -23.09 3.00
N LEU A 123 3.06 -21.99 2.87
CA LEU A 123 1.79 -22.01 2.13
C LEU A 123 1.98 -22.12 0.62
N LEU A 124 3.06 -21.57 0.07
CA LEU A 124 3.42 -21.79 -1.33
C LEU A 124 3.71 -23.26 -1.59
N VAL A 125 4.55 -23.91 -0.78
CA VAL A 125 4.86 -25.35 -0.90
C VAL A 125 3.58 -26.18 -0.80
N LYS A 126 2.70 -25.87 0.16
CA LYS A 126 1.39 -26.52 0.27
C LYS A 126 0.56 -26.34 -1.00
N MET A 127 0.46 -25.13 -1.54
CA MET A 127 -0.28 -24.82 -2.76
C MET A 127 0.27 -25.58 -3.98
N PHE A 128 1.59 -25.63 -4.15
CA PHE A 128 2.21 -26.40 -5.22
C PHE A 128 1.98 -27.90 -5.06
N ARG A 129 2.04 -28.44 -3.85
CA ARG A 129 1.74 -29.85 -3.59
C ARG A 129 0.30 -30.19 -4.00
N GLU A 130 -0.67 -29.37 -3.60
CA GLU A 130 -2.08 -29.52 -3.97
C GLU A 130 -2.26 -29.45 -5.49
N ALA A 131 -1.60 -28.50 -6.16
CA ALA A 131 -1.62 -28.39 -7.61
C ALA A 131 -1.02 -29.62 -8.32
N ILE A 132 0.13 -30.12 -7.85
CA ILE A 132 0.80 -31.30 -8.43
C ILE A 132 -0.08 -32.56 -8.28
N VAL A 133 -0.64 -32.80 -7.09
CA VAL A 133 -1.54 -33.95 -6.86
C VAL A 133 -2.73 -33.87 -7.82
N THR A 134 -3.31 -32.69 -7.94
CA THR A 134 -4.47 -32.43 -8.81
C THR A 134 -4.14 -32.62 -10.29
N ILE A 135 -2.98 -32.15 -10.75
CA ILE A 135 -2.52 -32.32 -12.14
C ILE A 135 -2.21 -33.80 -12.45
N ARG A 136 -1.58 -34.51 -11.52
CA ARG A 136 -1.27 -35.96 -11.66
C ARG A 136 -2.55 -36.79 -11.81
N LEU A 137 -3.62 -36.43 -11.10
CA LEU A 137 -4.92 -37.10 -11.25
C LEU A 137 -5.51 -36.95 -12.66
N ILE A 138 -5.27 -35.83 -13.34
CA ILE A 138 -5.75 -35.59 -14.72
C ILE A 138 -4.88 -36.32 -15.75
N LEU A 139 -3.55 -36.16 -15.67
CA LEU A 139 -2.65 -36.55 -16.76
C LEU A 139 -2.49 -38.07 -16.92
N GLY A 140 -2.78 -38.85 -15.87
CA GLY A 140 -2.55 -40.30 -15.87
C GLY A 140 -3.76 -41.18 -16.20
N ARG A 141 -4.95 -40.61 -16.49
CA ARG A 141 -6.20 -41.38 -16.60
C ARG A 141 -6.89 -41.22 -17.95
N LYS A 142 -7.56 -42.27 -18.41
CA LYS A 142 -8.41 -42.23 -19.61
C LYS A 142 -9.59 -41.28 -19.37
N THR A 143 -9.80 -40.34 -20.28
CA THR A 143 -10.91 -39.37 -20.20
C THR A 143 -12.03 -39.76 -21.16
N LEU A 144 -13.26 -39.80 -20.68
CA LEU A 144 -14.46 -39.98 -21.50
C LEU A 144 -15.03 -38.61 -21.88
N LYS A 145 -15.51 -38.42 -23.11
CA LYS A 145 -16.15 -37.18 -23.52
C LYS A 145 -17.62 -37.23 -23.12
N HIS A 146 -18.06 -36.32 -22.26
CA HIS A 146 -19.45 -36.24 -21.81
C HIS A 146 -19.95 -34.79 -21.95
N GLY A 147 -20.75 -34.53 -22.98
CA GLY A 147 -21.22 -33.19 -23.33
C GLY A 147 -20.06 -32.21 -23.59
N LYS A 148 -20.00 -31.14 -22.79
CA LYS A 148 -18.95 -30.09 -22.86
C LYS A 148 -17.76 -30.35 -21.93
N CYS A 149 -17.74 -31.49 -21.21
CA CYS A 149 -16.75 -31.82 -20.19
C CYS A 149 -15.97 -33.10 -20.55
N ARG A 150 -14.79 -33.25 -19.94
CA ARG A 150 -14.03 -34.51 -19.95
C ARG A 150 -14.20 -35.21 -18.61
N LEU A 151 -14.82 -36.37 -18.62
CA LEU A 151 -15.09 -37.16 -17.44
C LEU A 151 -13.93 -38.11 -17.14
N ILE A 152 -13.50 -38.15 -15.89
CA ILE A 152 -12.53 -39.12 -15.36
C ILE A 152 -13.26 -39.95 -14.32
N VAL A 153 -13.49 -41.22 -14.63
CA VAL A 153 -14.14 -42.14 -13.70
C VAL A 153 -13.06 -42.87 -12.90
N VAL A 154 -13.16 -42.83 -11.58
CA VAL A 154 -12.21 -43.43 -10.64
C VAL A 154 -12.89 -44.62 -9.94
N PRO A 155 -12.22 -45.77 -9.84
CA PRO A 155 -12.81 -46.96 -9.19
C PRO A 155 -13.00 -46.77 -7.68
N ASP A 156 -12.16 -45.95 -7.04
CA ASP A 156 -12.24 -45.65 -5.60
C ASP A 156 -13.43 -44.73 -5.29
N ASP A 157 -13.95 -44.84 -4.06
CA ASP A 157 -15.04 -43.99 -3.55
C ASP A 157 -14.51 -42.58 -3.23
N THR A 158 -14.27 -41.79 -4.28
CA THR A 158 -13.79 -40.42 -4.20
C THR A 158 -14.95 -39.43 -4.32
N THR A 159 -14.92 -38.37 -3.52
CA THR A 159 -15.80 -37.23 -3.71
C THR A 159 -15.62 -36.63 -5.10
N ALA A 160 -16.74 -36.47 -5.81
CA ALA A 160 -16.74 -35.83 -7.12
C ALA A 160 -16.11 -34.43 -7.04
N CYS A 161 -15.34 -34.07 -8.06
CA CYS A 161 -14.71 -32.75 -8.12
C CYS A 161 -14.63 -32.22 -9.55
N SER A 162 -14.91 -30.93 -9.68
CA SER A 162 -14.82 -30.18 -10.93
C SER A 162 -13.53 -29.38 -11.00
N LEU A 163 -12.73 -29.65 -12.03
CA LEU A 163 -11.43 -29.07 -12.25
C LEU A 163 -11.31 -28.53 -13.67
N GLY A 164 -11.79 -27.29 -13.84
CA GLY A 164 -11.83 -26.65 -15.15
C GLY A 164 -12.68 -27.49 -16.10
N ARG A 165 -12.08 -28.00 -17.19
CA ARG A 165 -12.79 -28.85 -18.16
C ARG A 165 -12.95 -30.32 -17.75
N TYR A 166 -12.31 -30.73 -16.66
CA TYR A 166 -12.31 -32.11 -16.18
C TYR A 166 -13.29 -32.25 -15.02
N VAL A 167 -14.09 -33.31 -15.03
CA VAL A 167 -14.93 -33.70 -13.89
C VAL A 167 -14.48 -35.08 -13.46
N VAL A 168 -14.09 -35.23 -12.20
CA VAL A 168 -13.73 -36.52 -11.61
C VAL A 168 -14.95 -37.03 -10.83
N ILE A 169 -15.33 -38.28 -11.06
CA ILE A 169 -16.45 -38.93 -10.38
C ILE A 169 -16.07 -40.37 -10.01
N SER A 170 -16.57 -40.88 -8.89
CA SER A 170 -16.41 -42.31 -8.56
C SER A 170 -17.28 -43.18 -9.48
N GLN A 171 -16.87 -44.42 -9.71
CA GLN A 171 -17.64 -45.38 -10.51
C GLN A 171 -19.07 -45.56 -9.94
N ARG A 172 -19.18 -45.63 -8.61
CA ARG A 172 -20.46 -45.73 -7.90
C ARG A 172 -21.37 -44.52 -8.14
N ASP A 173 -20.83 -43.31 -7.99
CA ASP A 173 -21.61 -42.08 -8.21
C ASP A 173 -22.04 -41.95 -9.68
N PHE A 174 -21.21 -42.44 -10.61
CA PHE A 174 -21.52 -42.45 -12.04
C PHE A 174 -22.68 -43.40 -12.39
N GLU A 175 -22.79 -44.55 -11.72
CA GLU A 175 -23.85 -45.52 -11.99
C GLU A 175 -25.19 -45.14 -11.35
N TYR A 176 -25.18 -44.62 -10.11
CA TYR A 176 -26.40 -44.44 -9.32
C TYR A 176 -26.95 -43.01 -9.28
N ASN A 177 -26.11 -41.98 -9.37
CA ASN A 177 -26.51 -40.57 -9.15
C ASN A 177 -25.84 -39.62 -10.16
N SER A 178 -25.53 -40.11 -11.36
CA SER A 178 -24.73 -39.35 -12.34
C SER A 178 -25.40 -38.06 -12.76
N HIS A 179 -26.71 -38.04 -12.99
CA HIS A 179 -27.38 -36.86 -13.52
C HIS A 179 -27.30 -35.67 -12.57
N GLU A 180 -27.62 -35.86 -11.28
CA GLU A 180 -27.59 -34.81 -10.27
C GLU A 180 -26.15 -34.35 -9.98
N ILE A 181 -25.22 -35.30 -9.83
CA ILE A 181 -23.82 -35.01 -9.49
C ILE A 181 -23.13 -34.31 -10.66
N LEU A 182 -23.27 -34.82 -11.89
CA LEU A 182 -22.65 -34.20 -13.06
C LEU A 182 -23.23 -32.81 -13.33
N THR A 183 -24.53 -32.60 -13.10
CA THR A 183 -25.13 -31.26 -13.23
C THR A 183 -24.56 -30.28 -12.20
N HIS A 184 -24.29 -30.75 -10.97
CA HIS A 184 -23.64 -29.96 -9.93
C HIS A 184 -22.19 -29.62 -10.30
N GLU A 185 -21.40 -30.61 -10.70
CA GLU A 185 -19.99 -30.42 -11.09
C GLU A 185 -19.84 -29.56 -12.36
N ASP A 186 -20.78 -29.66 -13.32
CA ASP A 186 -20.82 -28.78 -14.49
C ASP A 186 -21.10 -27.33 -14.09
N ALA A 187 -21.89 -27.08 -13.05
CA ALA A 187 -22.12 -25.73 -12.53
C ALA A 187 -20.82 -25.08 -12.06
N HIS A 188 -19.97 -25.81 -11.32
CA HIS A 188 -18.66 -25.32 -10.87
C HIS A 188 -17.75 -24.93 -12.04
N ARG A 189 -17.74 -25.74 -13.11
CA ARG A 189 -17.03 -25.41 -14.34
C ARG A 189 -17.62 -24.17 -15.01
N ARG A 190 -18.94 -24.14 -15.20
CA ARG A 190 -19.67 -23.08 -15.92
C ARG A 190 -19.49 -21.72 -15.25
N PHE A 191 -19.49 -21.68 -13.92
CA PHE A 191 -19.27 -20.47 -13.16
C PHE A 191 -17.79 -20.17 -12.90
N GLY A 192 -16.86 -21.05 -13.25
CA GLY A 192 -15.43 -20.81 -13.11
C GLY A 192 -14.94 -20.77 -11.66
N HIS A 193 -15.54 -21.54 -10.75
CA HIS A 193 -15.20 -21.54 -9.31
C HIS A 193 -13.74 -21.94 -9.02
N LEU A 194 -13.12 -22.68 -9.94
CA LEU A 194 -11.68 -22.97 -9.90
C LEU A 194 -10.84 -21.69 -9.86
N PHE A 195 -11.16 -20.71 -10.70
CA PHE A 195 -10.38 -19.47 -10.80
C PHE A 195 -10.50 -18.64 -9.52
N ASP A 196 -11.70 -18.53 -8.97
CA ASP A 196 -11.92 -17.86 -7.69
C ASP A 196 -11.14 -18.53 -6.57
N SER A 197 -11.14 -19.87 -6.52
CA SER A 197 -10.42 -20.64 -5.51
C SER A 197 -8.91 -20.43 -5.65
N LEU A 198 -8.37 -20.46 -6.86
CA LEU A 198 -6.96 -20.18 -7.12
C LEU A 198 -6.57 -18.76 -6.73
N PHE A 199 -7.38 -17.77 -7.10
CA PHE A 199 -7.16 -16.36 -6.76
C PHE A 199 -7.14 -16.16 -5.23
N LEU A 200 -8.15 -16.67 -4.51
CA LEU A 200 -8.19 -16.55 -3.06
C LEU A 200 -7.08 -17.33 -2.37
N ASN A 201 -6.62 -18.46 -2.92
CA ASN A 201 -5.44 -19.16 -2.40
C ASN A 201 -4.19 -18.29 -2.51
N LEU A 202 -4.01 -17.59 -3.63
CA LEU A 202 -2.88 -16.67 -3.81
C LEU A 202 -2.96 -15.49 -2.84
N CYS A 203 -4.13 -14.87 -2.69
CA CYS A 203 -4.34 -13.80 -1.70
C CYS A 203 -4.04 -14.30 -0.28
N GLN A 204 -4.47 -15.52 0.05
CA GLN A 204 -4.23 -16.14 1.35
C GLN A 204 -2.75 -16.44 1.60
N VAL A 205 -1.95 -16.78 0.57
CA VAL A 205 -0.49 -16.92 0.73
C VAL A 205 0.12 -15.59 1.18
N VAL A 206 -0.28 -14.47 0.57
CA VAL A 206 0.29 -13.14 0.87
C VAL A 206 -0.22 -12.62 2.22
N LEU A 207 -1.50 -12.80 2.52
CA LEU A 207 -2.19 -12.33 3.73
C LEU A 207 -2.44 -13.47 4.72
N TRP A 208 -1.52 -14.42 4.84
CA TRP A 208 -1.77 -15.66 5.59
C TRP A 208 -2.06 -15.45 7.08
N PHE A 209 -1.50 -14.40 7.65
CA PHE A 209 -1.69 -14.02 9.05
C PHE A 209 -3.04 -13.31 9.27
N ASP A 210 -3.69 -12.83 8.21
CA ASP A 210 -4.95 -12.10 8.30
C ASP A 210 -6.12 -13.08 8.46
N PRO A 211 -6.85 -13.12 9.59
CA PRO A 211 -7.97 -14.04 9.77
C PRO A 211 -9.12 -13.80 8.78
N PHE A 212 -9.29 -12.58 8.26
CA PHE A 212 -10.41 -12.23 7.40
C PHE A 212 -10.28 -12.84 6.00
N ILE A 213 -9.06 -13.03 5.46
CA ILE A 213 -8.91 -13.71 4.17
C ILE A 213 -9.33 -15.19 4.26
N TRP A 214 -9.12 -15.84 5.42
CA TRP A 214 -9.60 -17.20 5.67
C TRP A 214 -11.12 -17.27 5.74
N LEU A 215 -11.75 -16.26 6.36
CA LEU A 215 -13.21 -16.14 6.41
C LEU A 215 -13.80 -15.88 5.02
N ILE A 216 -13.18 -15.02 4.22
CA ILE A 216 -13.56 -14.76 2.81
C ILE A 216 -13.49 -16.07 2.02
N ARG A 217 -12.39 -16.83 2.13
CA ARG A 217 -12.25 -18.11 1.43
C ARG A 217 -13.31 -19.12 1.87
N ARG A 218 -13.60 -19.22 3.17
CA ARG A 218 -14.67 -20.09 3.68
C ARG A 218 -16.03 -19.71 3.11
N ASP A 219 -16.38 -18.43 3.19
CA ASP A 219 -17.68 -17.93 2.74
C ASP A 219 -17.80 -18.00 1.20
N MET A 220 -16.70 -17.85 0.44
CA MET A 220 -16.67 -18.06 -1.01
C MET A 220 -17.00 -19.51 -1.38
N ARG A 221 -16.41 -20.50 -0.68
CA ARG A 221 -16.74 -21.92 -0.91
C ARG A 221 -18.22 -22.20 -0.68
N GLU A 222 -18.81 -21.65 0.39
CA GLU A 222 -20.25 -21.78 0.62
C GLU A 222 -21.08 -21.18 -0.53
N ILE A 223 -20.70 -20.01 -1.05
CA ILE A 223 -21.38 -19.39 -2.19
C ILE A 223 -21.26 -20.26 -3.45
N HIS A 224 -20.09 -20.85 -3.71
CA HIS A 224 -19.89 -21.78 -4.83
C HIS A 224 -20.84 -22.97 -4.75
N GLU A 225 -20.97 -23.58 -3.58
CA GLU A 225 -21.95 -24.65 -3.33
C GLU A 225 -23.38 -24.15 -3.57
N PHE A 226 -23.76 -22.97 -3.06
CA PHE A 226 -25.11 -22.44 -3.25
C PHE A 226 -25.43 -22.11 -4.72
N GLN A 227 -24.45 -21.65 -5.50
CA GLN A 227 -24.61 -21.41 -6.93
C GLN A 227 -24.79 -22.72 -7.69
N ALA A 228 -24.03 -23.76 -7.36
CA ALA A 228 -24.15 -25.06 -7.96
C ALA A 228 -25.49 -25.73 -7.59
N ASP A 229 -25.86 -25.71 -6.31
CA ASP A 229 -27.15 -26.21 -5.82
C ASP A 229 -28.33 -25.53 -6.54
N ARG A 230 -28.28 -24.20 -6.69
CA ARG A 230 -29.33 -23.45 -7.39
C ARG A 230 -29.38 -23.77 -8.88
N TYR A 231 -28.24 -24.05 -9.51
CA TYR A 231 -28.20 -24.44 -10.91
C TYR A 231 -28.87 -25.80 -11.14
N VAL A 232 -28.56 -26.79 -10.29
CA VAL A 232 -29.18 -28.12 -10.31
C VAL A 232 -30.71 -28.01 -10.21
N LEU A 233 -31.21 -27.28 -9.21
CA LEU A 233 -32.65 -27.05 -9.05
C LEU A 233 -33.28 -26.31 -10.24
N GLY A 234 -32.51 -25.43 -10.88
CA GLY A 234 -32.92 -24.71 -12.09
C GLY A 234 -32.98 -25.58 -13.35
N GLN A 235 -32.34 -26.75 -13.37
CA GLN A 235 -32.46 -27.74 -14.45
C GLN A 235 -33.69 -28.65 -14.30
N GLY A 236 -34.54 -28.42 -13.30
CA GLY A 236 -35.77 -29.20 -13.08
C GLY A 236 -35.59 -30.44 -12.20
N ILE A 237 -34.41 -30.63 -11.60
CA ILE A 237 -34.16 -31.72 -10.65
C ILE A 237 -34.97 -31.49 -9.37
N GLU A 238 -35.66 -32.54 -8.92
CA GLU A 238 -36.55 -32.46 -7.76
C GLU A 238 -35.76 -32.12 -6.48
N ARG A 239 -36.19 -31.06 -5.80
CA ARG A 239 -35.49 -30.52 -4.64
C ARG A 239 -35.31 -31.52 -3.50
N ARG A 240 -36.32 -32.34 -3.17
CA ARG A 240 -36.25 -33.27 -2.02
C ARG A 240 -35.25 -34.40 -2.28
N SER A 241 -35.36 -35.02 -3.45
CA SER A 241 -34.44 -36.05 -3.90
C SER A 241 -32.99 -35.54 -3.91
N TYR A 242 -32.77 -34.33 -4.45
CA TYR A 242 -31.44 -33.71 -4.44
C TYR A 242 -30.93 -33.37 -3.04
N GLN A 243 -31.76 -32.82 -2.15
CA GLN A 243 -31.38 -32.54 -0.76
C GLN A 243 -30.96 -33.80 -0.02
N MET A 244 -31.67 -34.92 -0.24
CA MET A 244 -31.32 -36.20 0.36
C MET A 244 -29.99 -36.73 -0.17
N LEU A 245 -29.73 -36.59 -1.48
CA LEU A 245 -28.45 -36.93 -2.09
C LEU A 245 -27.29 -36.15 -1.43
N VAL A 246 -27.43 -34.83 -1.27
CA VAL A 246 -26.42 -33.98 -0.63
C VAL A 246 -26.17 -34.41 0.82
N ILE A 247 -27.22 -34.69 1.59
CA ILE A 247 -27.08 -35.13 2.98
C ILE A 247 -26.37 -36.49 3.05
N ARG A 248 -26.79 -37.47 2.23
CA ARG A 248 -26.16 -38.81 2.20
C ARG A 248 -24.68 -38.72 1.83
N LYS A 249 -24.32 -37.86 0.88
CA LYS A 249 -22.94 -37.67 0.43
C LYS A 249 -22.03 -37.06 1.51
N CYS A 250 -22.54 -36.14 2.32
CA CYS A 250 -21.76 -35.51 3.39
C CYS A 250 -21.70 -36.35 4.67
N VAL A 251 -22.76 -37.08 5.01
CA VAL A 251 -22.84 -37.89 6.23
C VAL A 251 -22.18 -39.26 6.03
N GLY A 252 -22.12 -39.75 4.79
CA GLY A 252 -21.72 -41.12 4.49
C GLY A 252 -22.84 -42.13 4.82
N GLU A 253 -22.94 -43.23 4.06
CA GLU A 253 -24.04 -44.18 4.22
C GLU A 253 -24.07 -44.86 5.60
N LYS A 254 -22.92 -45.04 6.25
CA LYS A 254 -22.81 -45.74 7.55
C LYS A 254 -23.29 -44.92 8.75
N LEU A 255 -23.26 -43.59 8.70
CA LEU A 255 -23.68 -42.73 9.80
C LEU A 255 -25.16 -42.33 9.72
N PHE A 256 -25.78 -42.44 8.54
CA PHE A 256 -27.21 -42.17 8.37
C PHE A 256 -28.10 -43.15 9.17
N ALA A 257 -27.59 -44.35 9.47
CA ALA A 257 -28.27 -45.37 10.27
C ALA A 257 -28.04 -45.25 11.78
N GLN A 258 -27.09 -44.44 12.24
CA GLN A 258 -26.73 -44.31 13.66
C GLN A 258 -26.90 -42.84 14.12
N ALA A 259 -28.15 -42.44 14.32
CA ALA A 259 -28.57 -41.08 14.62
C ALA A 259 -28.35 -40.66 16.10
N THR A 260 -27.11 -40.78 16.60
CA THR A 260 -26.74 -40.30 17.95
C THR A 260 -25.35 -39.67 17.93
N GLY A 261 -25.25 -38.42 17.48
CA GLY A 261 -23.99 -37.69 17.44
C GLY A 261 -24.06 -36.47 16.52
N PHE A 262 -24.93 -35.51 16.85
CA PHE A 262 -25.12 -34.29 16.06
C PHE A 262 -23.90 -33.36 16.11
N HIS A 263 -22.89 -33.64 15.29
CA HIS A 263 -22.04 -32.61 14.68
C HIS A 263 -22.32 -32.58 13.19
N GLY A 264 -23.58 -32.29 12.81
CA GLY A 264 -23.91 -32.09 11.41
C GLY A 264 -23.11 -30.91 10.88
N ASP A 265 -22.28 -31.15 9.86
CA ASP A 265 -21.48 -30.12 9.20
C ASP A 265 -22.34 -28.89 8.91
N CYS A 266 -21.97 -27.76 9.53
CA CYS A 266 -22.74 -26.53 9.49
C CYS A 266 -22.96 -26.02 8.05
N SER A 267 -22.06 -26.42 7.12
CA SER A 267 -22.15 -26.16 5.68
C SER A 267 -23.35 -26.86 5.03
N VAL A 268 -23.60 -28.14 5.31
CA VAL A 268 -24.72 -28.91 4.75
C VAL A 268 -26.05 -28.32 5.19
N LYS A 269 -26.19 -28.06 6.50
CA LYS A 269 -27.38 -27.40 7.06
C LYS A 269 -27.65 -26.06 6.36
N ARG A 270 -26.59 -25.30 6.05
CA ARG A 270 -26.70 -24.02 5.35
C ARG A 270 -27.09 -24.20 3.88
N ARG A 271 -26.54 -25.17 3.16
CA ARG A 271 -26.95 -25.52 1.78
C ARG A 271 -28.43 -25.86 1.69
N ILE A 272 -28.89 -26.80 2.53
CA ILE A 272 -30.31 -27.20 2.59
C ILE A 272 -31.23 -26.01 2.88
N ARG A 273 -30.85 -25.15 3.85
CA ARG A 273 -31.60 -23.93 4.17
C ARG A 273 -31.66 -22.97 2.99
N MET A 274 -30.54 -22.77 2.27
CA MET A 274 -30.47 -21.79 1.17
C MET A 274 -31.16 -22.29 -0.10
N MET A 275 -31.22 -23.60 -0.36
CA MET A 275 -32.05 -24.20 -1.43
C MET A 275 -33.54 -23.94 -1.25
N GLY A 276 -34.01 -23.77 -0.01
CA GLY A 276 -35.41 -23.51 0.32
C GLY A 276 -35.82 -22.04 0.22
N ARG A 277 -34.89 -21.10 0.06
CA ARG A 277 -35.18 -19.66 0.10
C ARG A 277 -35.41 -19.08 -1.30
N VAL A 278 -36.33 -18.12 -1.36
CA VAL A 278 -36.58 -17.31 -2.56
C VAL A 278 -35.41 -16.35 -2.81
N ARG A 279 -35.22 -15.96 -4.07
CA ARG A 279 -34.21 -14.96 -4.45
C ARG A 279 -34.49 -13.62 -3.77
N SER A 280 -33.51 -13.11 -3.06
CA SER A 280 -33.57 -11.80 -2.42
C SER A 280 -33.50 -10.69 -3.48
N ARG A 281 -34.31 -9.64 -3.27
CA ARG A 281 -34.31 -8.39 -4.04
C ARG A 281 -33.40 -7.31 -3.44
N SER A 282 -32.60 -7.68 -2.45
CA SER A 282 -31.72 -6.80 -1.66
C SER A 282 -30.41 -6.36 -2.36
N GLY A 283 -30.38 -6.35 -3.70
CA GLY A 283 -29.16 -5.98 -4.44
C GLY A 283 -28.65 -4.58 -4.13
N TRP A 284 -29.57 -3.66 -3.80
CA TRP A 284 -29.28 -2.27 -3.43
C TRP A 284 -28.37 -2.13 -2.20
N LYS A 285 -28.31 -3.12 -1.30
CA LYS A 285 -27.37 -3.10 -0.16
C LYS A 285 -25.91 -3.03 -0.61
N ALA A 286 -25.58 -3.47 -1.82
CA ALA A 286 -24.25 -3.34 -2.39
C ALA A 286 -23.83 -1.88 -2.61
N LEU A 287 -24.77 -0.93 -2.69
CA LEU A 287 -24.46 0.49 -2.78
C LEU A 287 -23.70 1.00 -1.55
N ALA A 288 -23.82 0.34 -0.39
CA ALA A 288 -23.06 0.69 0.81
C ALA A 288 -21.54 0.55 0.63
N TYR A 289 -21.07 -0.23 -0.36
CA TYR A 289 -19.65 -0.37 -0.65
C TYR A 289 -19.05 0.85 -1.35
N VAL A 290 -19.86 1.65 -2.07
CA VAL A 290 -19.36 2.83 -2.78
C VAL A 290 -18.76 3.87 -1.81
N PRO A 291 -19.51 4.39 -0.80
CA PRO A 291 -18.93 5.31 0.17
C PRO A 291 -17.88 4.64 1.04
N LEU A 292 -18.02 3.34 1.34
CA LEU A 292 -17.04 2.63 2.16
C LEU A 292 -15.69 2.50 1.47
N LEU A 293 -15.66 2.24 0.16
CA LEU A 293 -14.44 2.20 -0.64
C LEU A 293 -13.77 3.58 -0.73
N PHE A 294 -14.57 4.65 -0.80
CA PHE A 294 -14.04 6.01 -0.76
C PHE A 294 -13.38 6.31 0.59
N VAL A 295 -14.04 5.96 1.69
CA VAL A 295 -13.50 6.12 3.05
C VAL A 295 -12.23 5.30 3.27
N THR A 296 -12.17 4.05 2.78
CA THR A 296 -10.95 3.24 2.90
C THR A 296 -9.81 3.77 2.05
N ALA A 297 -10.08 4.28 0.85
CA ALA A 297 -9.10 4.94 0.00
C ALA A 297 -8.54 6.20 0.65
N LEU A 298 -9.38 6.99 1.31
CA LEU A 298 -8.95 8.16 2.08
C LEU A 298 -8.07 7.78 3.28
N ALA A 299 -8.49 6.79 4.07
CA ALA A 299 -7.83 6.44 5.33
C ALA A 299 -6.52 5.65 5.13
N PHE A 300 -6.47 4.77 4.14
CA PHE A 300 -5.37 3.81 3.96
C PHE A 300 -4.57 3.98 2.68
N GLY A 301 -5.01 4.89 1.79
CA GLY A 301 -4.26 5.25 0.58
C GLY A 301 -2.82 5.64 0.89
N ARG A 302 -1.97 5.59 -0.14
CA ARG A 302 -0.63 6.17 -0.03
C ARG A 302 -0.81 7.67 0.17
N PRO A 303 -0.14 8.27 1.17
CA PRO A 303 -0.06 9.72 1.21
C PRO A 303 0.51 10.12 -0.15
N VAL A 304 -0.24 10.96 -0.87
CA VAL A 304 0.30 11.60 -2.05
C VAL A 304 1.52 12.35 -1.54
N GLY A 305 2.72 11.85 -1.86
CA GLY A 305 3.93 12.63 -1.71
C GLY A 305 3.68 13.94 -2.43
N THR A 306 4.02 15.04 -1.78
CA THR A 306 3.95 16.40 -2.33
C THR A 306 4.85 16.61 -3.56
N ASP A 307 5.18 15.54 -4.29
CA ASP A 307 5.91 15.56 -5.56
C ASP A 307 4.97 15.78 -6.76
N GLY A 308 3.65 15.87 -6.52
CA GLY A 308 2.66 16.14 -7.56
C GLY A 308 1.38 16.85 -7.09
N LEU A 309 1.35 17.33 -5.84
CA LEU A 309 0.17 18.00 -5.27
C LEU A 309 0.51 19.33 -4.58
N HIS A 310 1.53 20.02 -5.12
CA HIS A 310 1.60 21.48 -5.12
C HIS A 310 1.47 22.07 -6.54
N SER A 311 1.10 21.28 -7.55
CA SER A 311 0.83 21.77 -8.91
C SER A 311 -0.57 22.40 -9.06
N GLY A 312 -0.96 23.25 -8.11
CA GLY A 312 -2.24 23.95 -8.04
C GLY A 312 -2.63 24.05 -6.57
N THR A 313 -2.45 25.17 -5.87
CA THR A 313 -2.73 26.55 -6.27
C THR A 313 -1.85 27.53 -5.48
N SER A 314 -1.06 28.35 -6.18
CA SER A 314 -1.05 29.81 -6.03
C SER A 314 -0.54 30.39 -7.35
N PRO A 315 -1.42 30.92 -8.21
CA PRO A 315 -1.04 31.24 -9.58
C PRO A 315 -0.50 32.67 -9.70
N PHE A 316 0.69 32.82 -10.28
CA PHE A 316 0.88 33.93 -11.22
C PHE A 316 -0.02 33.63 -12.43
N VAL A 317 -1.11 34.36 -12.64
CA VAL A 317 -1.73 34.44 -13.97
C VAL A 317 -1.44 35.85 -14.49
N ARG A 318 -0.66 36.01 -15.56
CA ARG A 318 -1.11 35.71 -16.92
C ARG A 318 0.05 35.21 -17.80
N GLY A 319 -0.14 34.03 -18.40
CA GLY A 319 0.79 33.38 -19.34
C GLY A 319 1.51 32.20 -18.70
N GLU A 320 1.24 30.99 -19.18
CA GLU A 320 1.84 29.73 -18.72
C GLU A 320 3.36 29.84 -18.51
N ASN A 321 3.86 29.67 -17.27
CA ASN A 321 5.31 29.57 -17.05
C ASN A 321 5.69 28.47 -16.06
N ARG A 322 6.56 27.60 -16.56
CA ARG A 322 6.92 26.27 -16.05
C ARG A 322 8.04 26.43 -15.03
N ILE A 323 7.91 25.86 -13.83
CA ILE A 323 9.08 25.61 -12.97
C ILE A 323 10.11 24.80 -13.79
N PRO A 324 11.43 25.07 -13.68
CA PRO A 324 12.42 24.27 -14.41
C PRO A 324 12.23 22.77 -14.17
N LYS A 325 12.53 21.97 -15.19
CA LYS A 325 12.40 20.52 -15.10
C LYS A 325 13.20 19.99 -13.89
N ASP A 326 12.56 19.12 -13.10
CA ASP A 326 13.13 18.48 -11.90
C ASP A 326 13.37 19.43 -10.70
N TRP A 327 12.77 20.63 -10.71
CA TRP A 327 12.67 21.54 -9.57
C TRP A 327 11.24 21.60 -9.03
N PHE A 328 11.09 21.94 -7.75
CA PHE A 328 9.79 22.10 -7.10
C PHE A 328 9.79 23.19 -6.04
N ALA A 329 8.62 23.79 -5.83
CA ALA A 329 8.39 24.79 -4.80
C ALA A 329 7.97 24.11 -3.49
N ALA A 330 8.51 24.59 -2.36
CA ALA A 330 8.18 24.12 -1.02
C ALA A 330 8.29 25.28 -0.01
N GLY A 331 7.98 25.05 1.25
CA GLY A 331 8.15 26.05 2.31
C GLY A 331 7.15 25.88 3.45
N THR A 332 7.32 26.64 4.53
CA THR A 332 6.34 26.69 5.63
C THR A 332 5.11 27.51 5.27
N ARG A 333 5.19 28.32 4.21
CA ARG A 333 4.11 29.17 3.70
C ARG A 333 4.16 29.34 2.18
N VAL A 334 4.38 28.27 1.43
CA VAL A 334 4.62 28.33 -0.02
C VAL A 334 3.52 29.07 -0.79
N GLU A 335 2.27 28.98 -0.34
CA GLU A 335 1.09 29.65 -0.90
C GLU A 335 1.18 31.18 -0.90
N ALA A 336 1.97 31.73 0.03
CA ALA A 336 2.21 33.16 0.16
C ALA A 336 3.35 33.67 -0.74
N TYR A 337 3.98 32.76 -1.50
CA TYR A 337 5.07 33.06 -2.42
C TYR A 337 4.70 32.69 -3.84
N ARG A 338 5.28 33.46 -4.74
CA ARG A 338 5.05 33.45 -6.16
C ARG A 338 6.39 33.02 -6.78
N ILE A 339 6.46 31.77 -7.25
CA ILE A 339 7.72 31.07 -7.61
C ILE A 339 7.65 30.53 -9.03
N GLY A 340 8.64 30.87 -9.88
CA GLY A 340 8.68 30.37 -11.26
C GLY A 340 9.78 30.99 -12.12
N ILE A 341 9.81 30.65 -13.41
CA ILE A 341 10.68 31.32 -14.38
C ILE A 341 10.22 32.77 -14.55
N ASP A 342 11.17 33.69 -14.42
CA ASP A 342 10.95 35.11 -14.66
C ASP A 342 10.98 35.39 -16.18
N PRO A 343 9.89 35.91 -16.77
CA PRO A 343 9.86 36.25 -18.20
C PRO A 343 10.62 37.54 -18.55
N ASP A 344 10.82 38.43 -17.57
CA ASP A 344 11.30 39.80 -17.80
C ASP A 344 12.78 39.96 -17.44
N GLU A 345 13.31 39.09 -16.59
CA GLU A 345 14.72 39.08 -16.19
C GLU A 345 15.47 37.92 -16.86
N THR A 346 16.71 38.19 -17.29
CA THR A 346 17.64 37.15 -17.72
C THR A 346 19.01 37.42 -17.14
N LYS A 347 19.80 36.37 -16.97
CA LYS A 347 21.21 36.49 -16.63
C LYS A 347 22.06 35.90 -17.74
N ASP A 348 22.91 36.73 -18.34
CA ASP A 348 23.80 36.34 -19.45
C ASP A 348 23.04 35.65 -20.60
N GLY A 349 21.84 36.15 -20.91
CA GLY A 349 20.94 35.60 -21.94
C GLY A 349 20.22 34.30 -21.57
N LYS A 350 20.33 33.83 -20.33
CA LYS A 350 19.65 32.63 -19.82
C LYS A 350 18.44 33.00 -18.96
N PRO A 351 17.34 32.22 -19.03
CA PRO A 351 16.18 32.41 -18.15
C PRO A 351 16.57 32.33 -16.68
N THR A 352 15.96 33.19 -15.85
CA THR A 352 16.12 33.18 -14.40
C THR A 352 14.85 32.66 -13.74
N VAL A 353 14.95 32.34 -12.45
CA VAL A 353 13.81 31.98 -11.61
C VAL A 353 13.66 33.02 -10.51
N ALA A 354 12.43 33.37 -10.19
CA ALA A 354 12.12 34.35 -9.16
C ALA A 354 11.33 33.70 -8.01
N ILE A 355 11.58 34.15 -6.78
CA ILE A 355 10.77 33.89 -5.59
C ILE A 355 10.32 35.23 -5.03
N ARG A 356 9.03 35.56 -5.16
CA ARG A 356 8.45 36.84 -4.72
C ARG A 356 7.39 36.62 -3.65
N ARG A 357 7.41 37.40 -2.57
CA ARG A 357 6.33 37.38 -1.55
C ARG A 357 5.07 38.08 -2.07
N ASP A 358 3.92 37.43 -1.95
CA ASP A 358 2.62 38.05 -2.27
C ASP A 358 2.00 38.71 -1.03
N THR A 359 2.02 40.04 -0.94
CA THR A 359 1.64 40.78 0.28
C THR A 359 0.18 40.60 0.70
N ASP A 360 -0.68 40.08 -0.18
CA ASP A 360 -2.11 39.87 0.10
C ASP A 360 -2.38 38.66 1.00
N VAL A 361 -1.39 37.78 1.16
CA VAL A 361 -1.51 36.58 2.03
C VAL A 361 -0.87 36.87 3.39
N PRO A 362 -1.62 36.93 4.50
CA PRO A 362 -1.06 37.24 5.83
C PRO A 362 -0.26 36.08 6.44
N GLY A 363 0.68 36.41 7.33
CA GLY A 363 1.42 35.45 8.15
C GLY A 363 2.90 35.27 7.77
N ASP A 364 3.64 34.69 8.71
CA ASP A 364 5.09 34.46 8.60
C ASP A 364 5.40 33.06 8.05
N GLY A 365 6.58 32.95 7.45
CA GLY A 365 7.11 31.72 6.87
C GLY A 365 7.86 31.99 5.57
N PHE A 366 8.52 30.96 5.06
CA PHE A 366 9.39 31.06 3.89
C PHE A 366 8.83 30.28 2.69
N GLY A 367 9.24 30.71 1.50
CA GLY A 367 9.09 29.99 0.25
C GLY A 367 10.46 29.58 -0.28
N THR A 368 10.56 28.37 -0.85
CA THR A 368 11.79 27.87 -1.44
C THR A 368 11.52 27.22 -2.79
N LEU A 369 12.45 27.41 -3.71
CA LEU A 369 12.57 26.63 -4.93
C LEU A 369 13.77 25.70 -4.78
N MET A 370 13.54 24.39 -4.90
CA MET A 370 14.55 23.40 -4.59
C MET A 370 14.56 22.21 -5.57
N GLN A 371 15.65 21.48 -5.53
CA GLN A 371 15.86 20.23 -6.24
C GLN A 371 16.48 19.20 -5.29
N GLN A 372 16.27 17.93 -5.61
CA GLN A 372 16.92 16.81 -4.93
C GLN A 372 17.68 15.95 -5.93
N CYS A 373 18.81 15.39 -5.51
CA CYS A 373 19.51 14.38 -6.29
C CYS A 373 20.10 13.29 -5.41
N LEU A 374 20.32 12.12 -6.02
CA LEU A 374 20.98 11.00 -5.35
C LEU A 374 22.47 11.32 -5.13
N PRO A 375 23.05 10.96 -3.98
CA PRO A 375 24.45 11.24 -3.67
C PRO A 375 25.44 10.56 -4.61
N SER A 376 25.06 9.47 -5.30
CA SER A 376 25.79 8.79 -6.39
C SER A 376 27.30 9.07 -6.47
N GLU A 377 27.73 9.89 -7.43
CA GLU A 377 29.15 10.23 -7.68
C GLU A 377 29.75 11.23 -6.70
N TYR A 378 28.94 11.82 -5.83
CA TYR A 378 29.32 12.82 -4.84
C TYR A 378 29.66 12.22 -3.47
N ALA A 379 29.23 10.99 -3.19
CA ALA A 379 29.50 10.31 -1.93
C ALA A 379 31.01 10.21 -1.65
N GLY A 380 31.42 10.64 -0.46
CA GLY A 380 32.82 10.70 -0.03
C GLY A 380 33.60 11.89 -0.58
N LYS A 381 32.96 12.84 -1.27
CA LYS A 381 33.63 14.04 -1.85
C LYS A 381 33.20 15.32 -1.14
N ARG A 382 34.03 16.34 -1.30
CA ARG A 382 33.69 17.73 -0.95
C ARG A 382 32.98 18.38 -2.13
N VAL A 383 31.74 18.81 -1.93
CA VAL A 383 30.88 19.32 -3.00
C VAL A 383 30.58 20.79 -2.80
N ARG A 384 30.75 21.57 -3.86
CA ARG A 384 30.39 22.99 -3.93
C ARG A 384 29.10 23.15 -4.74
N MET A 385 28.10 23.75 -4.12
CA MET A 385 26.95 24.33 -4.80
C MET A 385 27.20 25.83 -4.99
N SER A 386 27.01 26.35 -6.20
CA SER A 386 27.15 27.78 -6.47
C SER A 386 26.08 28.28 -7.41
N GLY A 387 25.59 29.50 -7.19
CA GLY A 387 24.60 30.15 -8.03
C GLY A 387 24.73 31.67 -7.98
N TYR A 388 24.07 32.35 -8.90
CA TYR A 388 23.93 33.80 -8.85
C TYR A 388 22.53 34.14 -8.33
N MET A 389 22.46 35.15 -7.47
CA MET A 389 21.21 35.67 -6.91
C MET A 389 21.24 37.20 -6.99
N LYS A 390 20.10 37.78 -7.36
CA LYS A 390 19.78 39.20 -7.28
C LYS A 390 18.74 39.33 -6.17
N SER A 391 18.60 40.50 -5.55
CA SER A 391 17.53 40.69 -4.56
C SER A 391 16.90 42.07 -4.71
N GLN A 392 15.62 42.17 -4.41
CA GLN A 392 14.87 43.42 -4.38
C GLN A 392 14.03 43.49 -3.11
N ASP A 393 14.28 44.52 -2.30
CA ASP A 393 13.51 44.89 -1.10
C ASP A 393 13.29 43.73 -0.11
N VAL A 394 14.29 42.85 0.02
CA VAL A 394 14.23 41.71 0.96
C VAL A 394 14.32 42.20 2.40
N ALA A 395 13.20 42.22 3.10
CA ALA A 395 13.12 42.73 4.48
C ALA A 395 13.55 41.71 5.54
N GLY A 396 13.21 40.43 5.33
CA GLY A 396 13.57 39.35 6.25
C GLY A 396 14.97 38.81 5.95
N TRP A 397 15.04 37.72 5.18
CA TRP A 397 16.29 37.23 4.63
C TRP A 397 16.07 36.29 3.45
N ALA A 398 17.09 36.19 2.61
CA ALA A 398 17.16 35.23 1.54
C ALA A 398 18.51 34.54 1.50
N GLY A 399 18.57 33.38 0.85
CA GLY A 399 19.82 32.67 0.67
C GLY A 399 19.66 31.37 -0.10
N PHE A 400 20.80 30.83 -0.53
CA PHE A 400 20.85 29.44 -0.93
C PHE A 400 20.90 28.53 0.30
N TRP A 401 20.50 27.29 0.11
CA TRP A 401 20.67 26.26 1.10
C TRP A 401 21.06 24.93 0.46
N PHE A 402 21.81 24.13 1.21
CA PHE A 402 22.25 22.80 0.84
C PHE A 402 22.20 21.89 2.06
N ARG A 403 21.56 20.72 1.92
CA ARG A 403 21.39 19.71 2.95
C ARG A 403 21.76 18.35 2.41
N ILE A 404 22.40 17.56 3.26
CA ILE A 404 22.77 16.17 3.00
C ILE A 404 22.00 15.32 4.00
N ASP A 405 21.20 14.39 3.51
CA ASP A 405 20.39 13.50 4.35
C ASP A 405 20.99 12.09 4.35
N GLY A 406 20.88 11.42 5.49
CA GLY A 406 21.24 10.02 5.69
C GLY A 406 20.02 9.11 5.79
N GLN A 407 20.21 7.91 6.31
CA GLN A 407 19.12 6.95 6.48
C GLN A 407 17.99 7.56 7.34
N GLY A 408 16.73 7.40 6.88
CA GLY A 408 15.56 7.93 7.58
C GLY A 408 15.39 9.46 7.50
N ALA A 409 15.97 10.11 6.49
CA ALA A 409 15.91 11.57 6.29
C ALA A 409 16.56 12.40 7.42
N ARG A 410 17.48 11.80 8.18
CA ARG A 410 18.25 12.51 9.19
C ARG A 410 19.29 13.42 8.51
N PRO A 411 19.37 14.73 8.83
CA PRO A 411 20.38 15.60 8.27
C PRO A 411 21.77 15.20 8.78
N LEU A 412 22.71 15.03 7.85
CA LEU A 412 24.13 14.74 8.09
C LEU A 412 24.98 16.01 7.98
N ALA A 413 24.61 16.93 7.09
CA ALA A 413 25.23 18.24 6.93
C ALA A 413 24.18 19.23 6.41
N PHE A 414 24.31 20.50 6.79
CA PHE A 414 23.37 21.55 6.39
C PHE A 414 24.02 22.93 6.47
N ASP A 415 23.78 23.75 5.45
CA ASP A 415 24.09 25.18 5.45
C ASP A 415 23.01 25.89 4.62
N ASN A 416 22.42 26.93 5.18
CA ASN A 416 21.35 27.73 4.57
C ASN A 416 21.72 29.19 4.37
N MET A 417 23.00 29.54 4.48
CA MET A 417 23.48 30.90 4.42
C MET A 417 22.88 31.87 5.45
N HIS A 418 22.17 31.43 6.50
CA HIS A 418 21.51 32.38 7.41
C HIS A 418 22.49 33.36 8.09
N GLY A 419 23.66 32.88 8.51
CA GLY A 419 24.75 33.73 9.03
C GLY A 419 25.41 34.65 7.99
N ARG A 420 25.10 34.47 6.72
CA ARG A 420 25.56 35.27 5.57
C ARG A 420 24.40 35.62 4.63
N ALA A 421 23.27 35.98 5.24
CA ALA A 421 22.01 36.21 4.59
C ALA A 421 22.06 37.36 3.56
N VAL A 422 21.27 37.23 2.50
CA VAL A 422 20.99 38.32 1.56
C VAL A 422 19.82 39.12 2.09
N ARG A 423 20.00 40.44 2.19
CA ARG A 423 18.99 41.41 2.67
C ARG A 423 19.01 42.66 1.80
N GLY A 424 17.87 43.34 1.74
CA GLY A 424 17.67 44.53 0.93
C GLY A 424 17.81 44.27 -0.57
N THR A 425 18.17 45.32 -1.31
CA THR A 425 18.28 45.29 -2.77
C THR A 425 19.73 45.10 -3.19
N THR A 426 20.01 44.07 -3.99
CA THR A 426 21.34 43.75 -4.50
C THR A 426 21.28 43.39 -5.98
N GLY A 427 22.30 43.79 -6.74
CA GLY A 427 22.51 43.27 -8.09
C GLY A 427 22.95 41.80 -8.06
N TRP A 428 23.07 41.19 -9.25
CA TRP A 428 23.54 39.81 -9.40
C TRP A 428 24.88 39.57 -8.70
N LYS A 429 24.87 38.74 -7.66
CA LYS A 429 26.06 38.30 -6.92
C LYS A 429 26.16 36.78 -6.91
N LYS A 430 27.39 36.27 -6.95
CA LYS A 430 27.66 34.84 -6.85
C LYS A 430 27.72 34.43 -5.39
N TYR A 431 27.06 33.34 -5.05
CA TYR A 431 27.06 32.76 -3.72
C TYR A 431 27.38 31.26 -3.81
N GLU A 432 28.03 30.75 -2.77
CA GLU A 432 28.51 29.37 -2.73
C GLU A 432 28.27 28.73 -1.35
N ILE A 433 28.00 27.42 -1.38
CA ILE A 433 27.91 26.56 -0.21
C ILE A 433 28.77 25.34 -0.48
N VAL A 434 29.62 24.95 0.47
CA VAL A 434 30.50 23.79 0.35
C VAL A 434 30.26 22.86 1.52
N LEU A 435 29.85 21.63 1.23
CA LEU A 435 29.63 20.58 2.22
C LEU A 435 30.42 19.32 1.85
N ASP A 436 30.89 18.59 2.86
CA ASP A 436 31.44 17.25 2.69
C ASP A 436 30.29 16.24 2.66
N VAL A 437 30.22 15.41 1.61
CA VAL A 437 29.18 14.41 1.44
C VAL A 437 29.63 13.08 2.04
N PRO A 438 29.08 12.62 3.16
CA PRO A 438 29.49 11.36 3.76
C PRO A 438 29.12 10.17 2.87
N GLN A 439 29.86 9.06 2.96
CA GLN A 439 29.57 7.84 2.17
C GLN A 439 28.16 7.27 2.44
N GLN A 440 27.65 7.48 3.65
CA GLN A 440 26.31 7.06 4.08
C GLN A 440 25.18 8.01 3.69
N ALA A 441 25.45 9.04 2.89
CA ALA A 441 24.41 9.93 2.38
C ALA A 441 23.41 9.14 1.52
N THR A 442 22.13 9.46 1.67
CA THR A 442 21.03 8.87 0.89
C THR A 442 20.35 9.88 -0.02
N ASN A 443 20.46 11.18 0.27
CA ASN A 443 19.87 12.26 -0.51
C ASN A 443 20.65 13.57 -0.36
N LEU A 444 20.68 14.37 -1.44
CA LEU A 444 21.19 15.74 -1.47
C LEU A 444 20.03 16.67 -1.83
N ALA A 445 19.73 17.66 -0.99
CA ALA A 445 18.66 18.62 -1.22
C ALA A 445 19.23 20.03 -1.20
N TYR A 446 18.92 20.84 -2.20
CA TYR A 446 19.45 22.19 -2.32
C TYR A 446 18.49 23.12 -3.05
N GLY A 447 18.64 24.41 -2.82
CA GLY A 447 17.76 25.40 -3.44
C GLY A 447 18.05 26.82 -2.98
N ALA A 448 17.15 27.73 -3.35
CA ALA A 448 17.10 29.10 -2.86
C ALA A 448 15.81 29.31 -2.06
N LEU A 449 15.87 30.15 -1.04
CA LEU A 449 14.71 30.50 -0.23
C LEU A 449 14.61 32.01 -0.01
N LEU A 450 13.38 32.47 0.17
CA LEU A 450 13.02 33.78 0.65
C LEU A 450 12.14 33.63 1.89
N ASP A 451 12.52 34.32 2.95
CA ASP A 451 11.79 34.42 4.21
C ASP A 451 11.49 35.90 4.49
N GLY A 452 10.21 36.24 4.49
CA GLY A 452 9.72 37.61 4.61
C GLY A 452 9.33 38.24 3.26
N THR A 453 9.24 39.56 3.24
CA THR A 453 8.84 40.31 2.04
C THR A 453 10.01 40.57 1.10
N GLY A 454 9.70 40.86 -0.16
CA GLY A 454 10.68 41.16 -1.21
C GLY A 454 10.69 40.10 -2.32
N GLU A 455 11.79 40.08 -3.06
CA GLU A 455 12.02 39.21 -4.20
C GLU A 455 13.51 38.83 -4.34
N ILE A 456 13.75 37.60 -4.82
CA ILE A 456 15.08 37.12 -5.23
C ILE A 456 15.05 36.35 -6.55
#